data_AF-A0A2W5V5I4-F1
#
_entry.id   AF-A0A2W5V5I4-F1
#
_cell.length_a   1.000
_cell.length_b   1.000
_cell.length_c   1.000
_cell.angle_alpha   90.00
_cell.angle_beta   90.00
_cell.angle_gamma   90.00
#
_symmetry.space_group_name_H-M   'P 1'
#
loop_
_entity.id
_entity.type
_entity.pdbx_description
1 polymer ?
#
loop_
_entity_poly.entity_id
_entity_poly.type
_entity_poly.pdbx_seq_one_letter_code
_entity_poly.pdbx_strand_id
1 'polypeptide(L)'
;MNAIIRGKPDNLDAIGERFERARLGQPVFLNSVPKAGTHLIRNIMRMFVAPEQHWRREYIQHALLARSRDAFLPDQPMISWGHMLFSDEAAVALRDVRHIVLVRDPYDWVLARARFYMSDEFQGSLNHIKEGGAAIDDVIMMMILGAHGRIPDLRDIFTMNAVAWMGSKAVIVRYEDIVENLKDLGSRRAEAFFGQLLADCGLALPQDWRARVEAGADPRESRTARENLSVTAEVPKVLSETHRRVVDFHAPGLRDLLGYR
;
A
#
# COMPACT_ATOMS: atom_id res chain seq x y z
N MET A 1 -14.55 -11.05 13.78
CA MET A 1 -13.22 -11.65 14.04
C MET A 1 -12.21 -10.97 13.13
N ASN A 2 -11.19 -10.33 13.70
CA ASN A 2 -10.15 -9.64 12.93
C ASN A 2 -9.24 -10.64 12.22
N ALA A 3 -8.83 -10.33 11.00
CA ALA A 3 -7.92 -11.18 10.23
C ALA A 3 -6.53 -11.24 10.90
N ILE A 4 -5.92 -12.43 10.93
CA ILE A 4 -4.54 -12.64 11.38
C ILE A 4 -3.64 -12.76 10.15
N ILE A 5 -2.50 -12.06 10.15
CA ILE A 5 -1.47 -12.14 9.10
C ILE A 5 -0.20 -12.81 9.67
N ARG A 6 0.23 -13.95 9.11
CA ARG A 6 1.45 -14.70 9.52
C ARG A 6 2.62 -14.47 8.56
N GLY A 7 3.88 -14.61 9.00
CA GLY A 7 5.07 -14.52 8.13
C GLY A 7 6.39 -14.12 8.84
N LYS A 8 7.53 -14.23 8.13
CA LYS A 8 8.89 -13.93 8.63
C LYS A 8 9.07 -12.43 8.98
N PRO A 9 9.64 -12.05 10.14
CA PRO A 9 10.00 -10.65 10.41
C PRO A 9 11.04 -10.13 9.40
N ASP A 10 10.97 -8.83 9.08
CA ASP A 10 11.95 -8.18 8.20
C ASP A 10 13.19 -7.72 8.99
N ASN A 11 14.33 -7.55 8.31
CA ASN A 11 15.62 -7.15 8.89
C ASN A 11 16.00 -5.70 8.56
N LEU A 12 15.02 -4.87 8.18
CA LEU A 12 15.28 -3.55 7.60
C LEU A 12 15.90 -2.55 8.58
N ASP A 13 15.67 -2.69 9.89
CA ASP A 13 16.33 -1.78 10.85
C ASP A 13 17.84 -1.98 10.87
N ALA A 14 18.31 -3.24 10.85
CA ALA A 14 19.72 -3.58 10.76
C ALA A 14 20.32 -3.20 9.40
N ILE A 15 19.60 -3.46 8.30
CA ILE A 15 20.02 -3.02 6.96
C ILE A 15 20.15 -1.49 6.91
N GLY A 16 19.28 -0.77 7.63
CA GLY A 16 19.24 0.68 7.69
C GLY A 16 20.38 1.31 8.50
N GLU A 17 21.12 0.57 9.33
CA GLU A 17 22.22 1.09 10.16
C GLU A 17 23.39 1.64 9.33
N ARG A 18 23.56 1.14 8.10
CA ARG A 18 24.62 1.61 7.17
C ARG A 18 24.32 2.97 6.52
N PHE A 19 23.13 3.53 6.77
CA PHE A 19 22.66 4.75 6.14
C PHE A 19 22.46 5.86 7.19
N GLU A 20 22.96 7.06 6.91
CA GLU A 20 22.61 8.24 7.70
C GLU A 20 21.16 8.64 7.39
N ARG A 21 20.26 8.52 8.35
CA ARG A 21 18.81 8.71 8.12
C ARG A 21 18.36 10.05 8.69
N ALA A 22 17.61 10.79 7.88
CA ALA A 22 17.15 12.13 8.21
C ALA A 22 16.03 12.10 9.26
N ARG A 23 15.93 13.17 10.02
CA ARG A 23 14.81 13.39 10.94
C ARG A 23 13.69 14.15 10.25
N LEU A 24 12.45 13.78 10.54
CA LEU A 24 11.27 14.46 10.04
C LEU A 24 10.99 15.72 10.87
N GLY A 25 10.68 16.82 10.19
CA GLY A 25 10.15 18.05 10.80
C GLY A 25 8.62 18.10 10.86
N GLN A 26 7.93 17.19 10.17
CA GLN A 26 6.46 17.09 10.14
C GLN A 26 6.06 15.61 10.03
N PRO A 27 4.95 15.18 10.64
CA PRO A 27 4.46 13.82 10.47
C PRO A 27 4.24 13.46 9.00
N VAL A 28 4.61 12.24 8.63
CA VAL A 28 4.39 11.67 7.29
C VAL A 28 3.50 10.45 7.44
N PHE A 29 2.45 10.37 6.64
CA PHE A 29 1.58 9.21 6.59
C PHE A 29 1.58 8.61 5.19
N LEU A 30 2.13 7.39 5.10
CA LEU A 30 2.09 6.54 3.91
C LEU A 30 0.76 5.77 3.91
N ASN A 31 -0.28 6.43 3.42
CA ASN A 31 -1.57 5.82 3.21
C ASN A 31 -1.58 5.04 1.90
N SER A 32 -2.50 4.09 1.78
CA SER A 32 -2.63 3.30 0.56
C SER A 32 -3.98 2.62 0.48
N VAL A 33 -4.44 2.37 -0.74
CA VAL A 33 -5.45 1.35 -0.98
C VAL A 33 -4.90 0.01 -0.46
N PRO A 34 -5.64 -0.77 0.35
CA PRO A 34 -5.21 -2.10 0.79
C PRO A 34 -4.67 -2.92 -0.37
N LYS A 35 -3.49 -3.55 -0.26
CA LYS A 35 -2.83 -4.31 -1.33
C LYS A 35 -2.25 -3.50 -2.50
N ALA A 36 -2.19 -2.17 -2.42
CA ALA A 36 -1.49 -1.33 -3.40
C ALA A 36 0.04 -1.26 -3.22
N GLY A 37 0.64 -2.04 -2.31
CA GLY A 37 2.09 -2.10 -2.14
C GLY A 37 2.63 -1.28 -0.97
N THR A 38 1.86 -1.10 0.10
CA THR A 38 2.26 -0.35 1.30
C THR A 38 3.57 -0.84 1.92
N HIS A 39 3.81 -2.16 1.91
CA HIS A 39 5.08 -2.73 2.36
C HIS A 39 6.27 -2.20 1.57
N LEU A 40 6.15 -2.06 0.24
CA LEU A 40 7.23 -1.60 -0.61
C LEU A 40 7.60 -0.15 -0.27
N ILE A 41 6.64 0.77 -0.34
CA ILE A 41 6.91 2.18 -0.04
C ILE A 41 7.36 2.37 1.40
N ARG A 42 6.76 1.67 2.38
CA ARG A 42 7.19 1.71 3.78
C ARG A 42 8.64 1.29 3.93
N ASN A 43 9.02 0.16 3.35
CA ASN A 43 10.35 -0.41 3.50
C ASN A 43 11.40 0.49 2.84
N ILE A 44 11.10 1.06 1.66
CA ILE A 44 11.92 2.09 1.02
C ILE A 44 12.10 3.30 1.96
N MET A 45 11.00 3.88 2.46
CA MET A 45 11.06 5.09 3.27
C MET A 45 11.76 4.90 4.63
N ARG A 46 11.75 3.69 5.20
CA ARG A 46 12.51 3.34 6.42
C ARG A 46 14.04 3.46 6.23
N MET A 47 14.53 3.44 5.00
CA MET A 47 15.95 3.67 4.68
C MET A 47 16.31 5.16 4.65
N PHE A 48 15.33 6.07 4.72
CA PHE A 48 15.53 7.52 4.68
C PHE A 48 15.24 8.21 6.01
N VAL A 49 14.35 7.65 6.84
CA VAL A 49 13.89 8.27 8.10
C VAL A 49 14.55 7.63 9.33
N ALA A 50 14.86 8.45 10.33
CA ALA A 50 15.47 8.00 11.57
C ALA A 50 14.58 6.95 12.29
N PRO A 51 15.15 5.84 12.80
CA PRO A 51 14.40 4.68 13.28
C PRO A 51 13.54 4.94 14.52
N GLU A 52 13.86 5.97 15.30
CA GLU A 52 13.06 6.44 16.43
C GLU A 52 11.77 7.16 15.99
N GLN A 53 11.69 7.64 14.74
CA GLN A 53 10.49 8.25 14.16
C GLN A 53 9.64 7.26 13.36
N HIS A 54 9.97 5.97 13.40
CA HIS A 54 9.15 4.93 12.76
C HIS A 54 7.95 4.56 13.63
N TRP A 55 6.75 4.58 13.05
CA TRP A 55 5.57 4.02 13.68
C TRP A 55 5.72 2.51 13.88
N ARG A 56 5.70 2.03 15.13
CA ARG A 56 5.98 0.60 15.44
C ARG A 56 4.75 -0.26 15.66
N ARG A 57 3.55 0.35 15.69
CA ARG A 57 2.28 -0.36 15.92
C ARG A 57 1.67 -0.84 14.61
N GLU A 58 0.47 -1.39 14.69
CA GLU A 58 -0.28 -1.85 13.53
C GLU A 58 -0.54 -0.75 12.48
N TYR A 59 -0.84 -1.19 11.25
CA TYR A 59 -1.27 -0.31 10.17
C TYR A 59 -2.48 0.50 10.60
N ILE A 60 -2.39 1.81 10.49
CA ILE A 60 -3.44 2.71 10.94
C ILE A 60 -4.63 2.60 9.98
N GLN A 61 -5.79 2.29 10.54
CA GLN A 61 -7.07 2.19 9.83
C GLN A 61 -8.10 3.01 10.61
N HIS A 62 -9.25 3.29 9.99
CA HIS A 62 -10.29 4.10 10.61
C HIS A 62 -10.70 3.60 12.01
N ALA A 63 -10.92 2.28 12.14
CA ALA A 63 -11.28 1.65 13.43
C ALA A 63 -10.21 1.82 14.53
N LEU A 64 -8.97 2.15 14.16
CA LEU A 64 -7.85 2.31 15.07
C LEU A 64 -7.44 3.78 15.25
N LEU A 65 -8.07 4.71 14.53
CA LEU A 65 -7.66 6.11 14.48
C LEU A 65 -7.60 6.73 15.87
N ALA A 66 -8.64 6.52 16.69
CA ALA A 66 -8.70 7.06 18.05
C ALA A 66 -7.48 6.70 18.91
N ARG A 67 -6.92 5.49 18.75
CA ARG A 67 -5.75 5.00 19.51
C ARG A 67 -4.41 5.16 18.80
N SER A 68 -4.39 5.78 17.62
CA SER A 68 -3.19 5.99 16.80
C SER A 68 -2.95 7.46 16.47
N ARG A 69 -3.64 8.39 17.15
CA ARG A 69 -3.50 9.85 16.91
C ARG A 69 -2.10 10.36 17.21
N ASP A 70 -1.37 9.69 18.10
CA ASP A 70 0.03 9.96 18.42
C ASP A 70 0.95 9.84 17.19
N ALA A 71 0.57 9.07 16.16
CA ALA A 71 1.31 8.99 14.90
C ALA A 71 1.31 10.29 14.09
N PHE A 72 0.44 11.25 14.41
CA PHE A 72 0.17 12.45 13.63
C PHE A 72 0.48 13.75 14.38
N LEU A 73 1.13 13.66 15.54
CA LEU A 73 1.44 14.82 16.39
C LEU A 73 2.59 15.67 15.81
N PRO A 74 2.40 16.98 15.57
CA PRO A 74 3.45 17.83 15.01
C PRO A 74 4.70 17.99 15.89
N ASP A 75 4.56 17.93 17.21
CA ASP A 75 5.65 18.01 18.18
C ASP A 75 6.42 16.69 18.32
N GLN A 76 5.87 15.59 17.79
CA GLN A 76 6.51 14.28 17.73
C GLN A 76 6.37 13.67 16.33
N PRO A 77 7.05 14.24 15.31
CA PRO A 77 6.92 13.77 13.93
C PRO A 77 7.29 12.30 13.78
N MET A 78 6.39 11.53 13.19
CA MET A 78 6.58 10.12 12.88
C MET A 78 6.34 9.88 11.39
N ILE A 79 7.04 8.90 10.81
CA ILE A 79 6.58 8.24 9.60
C ILE A 79 5.70 7.07 9.98
N SER A 80 4.46 7.11 9.52
CA SER A 80 3.44 6.10 9.80
C SER A 80 2.82 5.58 8.50
N TRP A 81 2.07 4.48 8.59
CA TRP A 81 1.54 3.79 7.42
C TRP A 81 0.21 3.11 7.71
N GLY A 82 -0.63 2.99 6.69
CA GLY A 82 -1.99 2.55 6.90
C GLY A 82 -2.84 2.39 5.66
N HIS A 83 -4.11 2.14 5.94
CA HIS A 83 -5.20 2.05 4.98
C HIS A 83 -6.36 2.91 5.49
N MET A 84 -6.09 4.18 5.73
CA MET A 84 -7.07 5.13 6.21
C MET A 84 -8.04 5.46 5.08
N LEU A 85 -9.30 5.12 5.28
CA LEU A 85 -10.39 5.61 4.45
C LEU A 85 -10.66 7.08 4.78
N PHE A 86 -11.25 7.79 3.84
CA PHE A 86 -11.70 9.17 4.04
C PHE A 86 -12.89 9.20 5.00
N SER A 87 -12.80 10.05 6.01
CA SER A 87 -13.89 10.39 6.93
C SER A 87 -13.63 11.78 7.49
N ASP A 88 -14.60 12.34 8.18
CA ASP A 88 -14.45 13.56 8.96
C ASP A 88 -13.32 13.43 10.00
N GLU A 89 -13.29 12.35 10.77
CA GLU A 89 -12.22 12.10 11.75
C GLU A 89 -10.85 11.99 11.09
N ALA A 90 -10.74 11.28 9.96
CA ALA A 90 -9.49 11.12 9.24
C ALA A 90 -9.02 12.46 8.64
N ALA A 91 -9.93 13.27 8.09
CA ALA A 91 -9.61 14.58 7.54
C ALA A 91 -9.09 15.53 8.63
N VAL A 92 -9.67 15.49 9.83
CA VAL A 92 -9.18 16.26 10.99
C VAL A 92 -7.81 15.75 11.44
N ALA A 93 -7.66 14.43 11.63
CA ALA A 93 -6.42 13.84 12.12
C ALA A 93 -5.22 14.07 11.19
N LEU A 94 -5.46 14.10 9.87
CA LEU A 94 -4.41 14.25 8.87
C LEU A 94 -4.21 15.70 8.43
N ARG A 95 -4.91 16.70 9.02
CA ARG A 95 -4.88 18.11 8.60
C ARG A 95 -3.47 18.70 8.49
N ASP A 96 -2.57 18.33 9.39
CA ASP A 96 -1.19 18.86 9.45
C ASP A 96 -0.13 17.79 9.17
N VAL A 97 -0.52 16.71 8.49
CA VAL A 97 0.35 15.58 8.10
C VAL A 97 0.71 15.62 6.63
N ARG A 98 1.94 15.27 6.25
CA ARG A 98 2.30 15.01 4.85
C ARG A 98 1.71 13.67 4.44
N HIS A 99 0.81 13.68 3.47
CA HIS A 99 -0.07 12.55 3.22
C HIS A 99 0.15 12.00 1.82
N ILE A 100 0.76 10.81 1.75
CA ILE A 100 0.90 10.05 0.51
C ILE A 100 -0.25 9.04 0.46
N VAL A 101 -0.87 8.89 -0.71
CA VAL A 101 -1.87 7.84 -0.97
C VAL A 101 -1.39 7.01 -2.15
N LEU A 102 -0.92 5.79 -1.84
CA LEU A 102 -0.49 4.82 -2.84
C LEU A 102 -1.70 4.10 -3.45
N VAL A 103 -1.78 4.13 -4.77
CA VAL A 103 -2.77 3.43 -5.59
C VAL A 103 -2.09 2.38 -6.47
N ARG A 104 -2.88 1.48 -7.04
CA ARG A 104 -2.44 0.41 -7.94
C ARG A 104 -3.46 0.26 -9.05
N ASP A 105 -3.06 -0.20 -10.24
CA ASP A 105 -4.01 -0.45 -11.33
C ASP A 105 -5.14 -1.35 -10.79
N PRO A 106 -6.41 -0.91 -10.86
CA PRO A 106 -7.57 -1.70 -10.45
C PRO A 106 -7.54 -3.15 -10.96
N TYR A 107 -7.04 -3.40 -12.18
CA TYR A 107 -6.92 -4.75 -12.72
C TYR A 107 -5.91 -5.60 -11.95
N ASP A 108 -4.71 -5.08 -11.71
CA ASP A 108 -3.68 -5.78 -10.95
C ASP A 108 -4.03 -5.89 -9.46
N TRP A 109 -4.76 -4.88 -8.95
CA TRP A 109 -5.25 -4.85 -7.59
C TRP A 109 -6.20 -6.00 -7.29
N VAL A 110 -7.15 -6.31 -8.20
CA VAL A 110 -8.06 -7.46 -8.07
C VAL A 110 -7.26 -8.75 -7.88
N LEU A 111 -6.24 -8.97 -8.71
CA LEU A 111 -5.39 -10.16 -8.61
C LEU A 111 -4.54 -10.18 -7.34
N ALA A 112 -4.01 -9.04 -6.92
CA ALA A 112 -3.24 -8.91 -5.69
C ALA A 112 -4.09 -9.19 -4.44
N ARG A 113 -5.35 -8.76 -4.47
CA ARG A 113 -6.34 -9.04 -3.44
C ARG A 113 -6.72 -10.53 -3.44
N ALA A 114 -7.01 -11.11 -4.61
CA ALA A 114 -7.33 -12.54 -4.74
C ALA A 114 -6.22 -13.42 -4.16
N ARG A 115 -4.95 -13.18 -4.54
CA ARG A 115 -3.80 -13.92 -4.00
C ARG A 115 -3.73 -13.83 -2.48
N PHE A 116 -3.99 -12.65 -1.91
CA PHE A 116 -3.95 -12.47 -0.46
C PHE A 116 -5.08 -13.23 0.25
N TYR A 117 -6.31 -13.20 -0.26
CA TYR A 117 -7.41 -13.94 0.36
C TYR A 117 -7.26 -15.46 0.23
N MET A 118 -6.59 -15.92 -0.83
CA MET A 118 -6.29 -17.33 -1.09
C MET A 118 -5.02 -17.83 -0.39
N SER A 119 -4.23 -16.96 0.25
CA SER A 119 -2.96 -17.34 0.87
C SER A 119 -3.14 -17.82 2.31
N ASP A 120 -2.25 -18.69 2.78
CA ASP A 120 -2.28 -19.21 4.15
C ASP A 120 -2.07 -18.13 5.21
N GLU A 121 -1.34 -17.07 4.83
CA GLU A 121 -1.06 -15.94 5.70
C GLU A 121 -2.33 -15.18 6.08
N PHE A 122 -3.38 -15.19 5.26
CA PHE A 122 -4.66 -14.60 5.63
C PHE A 122 -5.54 -15.60 6.37
N GLN A 123 -5.93 -15.32 7.61
CA GLN A 123 -6.92 -16.14 8.32
C GLN A 123 -8.12 -15.29 8.71
N GLY A 124 -9.30 -15.59 8.18
CA GLY A 124 -10.48 -14.75 8.38
C GLY A 124 -11.81 -15.31 7.89
N SER A 125 -12.80 -14.42 7.75
CA SER A 125 -14.20 -14.76 7.45
C SER A 125 -14.44 -15.41 6.08
N LEU A 126 -13.42 -15.43 5.21
CA LEU A 126 -13.46 -16.07 3.90
C LEU A 126 -12.63 -17.35 3.80
N ASN A 127 -12.17 -17.95 4.90
CA ASN A 127 -11.38 -19.18 4.82
C ASN A 127 -12.04 -20.33 4.03
N HIS A 128 -13.39 -20.38 3.99
CA HIS A 128 -14.14 -21.40 3.27
C HIS A 128 -14.02 -21.35 1.73
N ILE A 129 -13.45 -20.29 1.15
CA ILE A 129 -13.23 -20.21 -0.32
C ILE A 129 -11.89 -20.85 -0.74
N LYS A 130 -11.04 -21.20 0.22
CA LYS A 130 -9.72 -21.80 -0.01
C LYS A 130 -9.84 -23.30 -0.27
N GLU A 131 -8.72 -23.92 -0.65
CA GLU A 131 -8.61 -25.38 -0.82
C GLU A 131 -9.68 -25.97 -1.78
N GLY A 132 -10.06 -25.20 -2.80
CA GLY A 132 -11.09 -25.60 -3.77
C GLY A 132 -12.54 -25.29 -3.34
N GLY A 133 -12.75 -24.57 -2.24
CA GLY A 133 -14.09 -24.17 -1.78
C GLY A 133 -14.83 -23.20 -2.72
N ALA A 134 -14.12 -22.54 -3.64
CA ALA A 134 -14.69 -21.77 -4.75
C ALA A 134 -13.79 -21.86 -5.99
N ALA A 135 -14.37 -21.71 -7.19
CA ALA A 135 -13.59 -21.60 -8.42
C ALA A 135 -12.82 -20.27 -8.44
N ILE A 136 -11.65 -20.24 -9.08
CA ILE A 136 -10.81 -19.03 -9.10
C ILE A 136 -11.52 -17.82 -9.73
N ASP A 137 -12.35 -18.04 -10.75
CA ASP A 137 -13.13 -16.98 -11.37
C ASP A 137 -14.16 -16.39 -10.40
N ASP A 138 -14.82 -17.22 -9.58
CA ASP A 138 -15.73 -16.75 -8.53
C ASP A 138 -15.00 -15.94 -7.47
N VAL A 139 -13.79 -16.36 -7.08
CA VAL A 139 -12.95 -15.59 -6.15
C VAL A 139 -12.57 -14.23 -6.75
N ILE A 140 -12.21 -14.18 -8.04
CA ILE A 140 -11.93 -12.92 -8.73
C ILE A 140 -13.17 -12.02 -8.73
N MET A 141 -14.35 -12.58 -9.03
CA MET A 141 -15.61 -11.84 -8.97
C MET A 141 -15.90 -11.31 -7.57
N MET A 142 -15.63 -12.06 -6.50
CA MET A 142 -15.72 -11.56 -5.11
C MET A 142 -14.74 -10.42 -4.83
N MET A 143 -13.58 -10.37 -5.47
CA MET A 143 -12.63 -9.27 -5.30
C MET A 143 -13.08 -7.98 -6.00
N ILE A 144 -13.86 -8.12 -7.09
CA ILE A 144 -14.45 -7.01 -7.84
C ILE A 144 -15.72 -6.51 -7.16
N LEU A 145 -16.67 -7.40 -6.90
CA LEU A 145 -18.03 -7.09 -6.41
C LEU A 145 -18.18 -7.19 -4.89
N GLY A 146 -17.10 -7.53 -4.18
CA GLY A 146 -17.13 -7.77 -2.75
C GLY A 146 -17.70 -9.15 -2.40
N ALA A 147 -17.64 -9.47 -1.11
CA ALA A 147 -18.34 -10.64 -0.55
C ALA A 147 -19.49 -10.12 0.29
N HIS A 148 -20.72 -10.52 -0.06
CA HIS A 148 -21.94 -9.98 0.49
C HIS A 148 -21.92 -9.90 2.03
N GLY A 149 -22.12 -8.69 2.57
CA GLY A 149 -22.15 -8.41 4.01
C GLY A 149 -20.84 -8.65 4.78
N ARG A 150 -19.74 -8.99 4.09
CA ARG A 150 -18.46 -9.32 4.72
C ARG A 150 -17.32 -8.45 4.26
N ILE A 151 -17.26 -8.16 2.97
CA ILE A 151 -16.12 -7.50 2.35
C ILE A 151 -16.61 -6.47 1.35
N PRO A 152 -16.12 -5.22 1.44
CA PRO A 152 -16.49 -4.18 0.49
C PRO A 152 -15.95 -4.48 -0.90
N ASP A 153 -16.71 -4.03 -1.89
CA ASP A 153 -16.39 -4.16 -3.28
C ASP A 153 -15.21 -3.26 -3.69
N LEU A 154 -14.72 -3.42 -4.92
CA LEU A 154 -13.62 -2.63 -5.45
C LEU A 154 -13.94 -1.14 -5.46
N ARG A 155 -15.17 -0.78 -5.89
CA ARG A 155 -15.59 0.62 -6.04
C ARG A 155 -15.59 1.33 -4.69
N ASP A 156 -16.18 0.74 -3.66
CA ASP A 156 -16.24 1.31 -2.32
C ASP A 156 -14.84 1.51 -1.74
N ILE A 157 -13.96 0.52 -1.89
CA ILE A 157 -12.58 0.62 -1.43
C ILE A 157 -11.86 1.76 -2.13
N PHE A 158 -11.85 1.78 -3.47
CA PHE A 158 -11.12 2.83 -4.18
C PHE A 158 -11.73 4.22 -3.94
N THR A 159 -13.07 4.30 -3.83
CA THR A 159 -13.76 5.55 -3.53
C THR A 159 -13.25 6.14 -2.22
N MET A 160 -13.27 5.34 -1.15
CA MET A 160 -12.95 5.85 0.18
C MET A 160 -11.45 5.87 0.50
N ASN A 161 -10.64 4.98 -0.08
CA ASN A 161 -9.21 4.90 0.19
C ASN A 161 -8.33 5.65 -0.82
N ALA A 162 -8.86 6.09 -1.96
CA ALA A 162 -8.11 6.84 -2.96
C ALA A 162 -8.86 8.06 -3.48
N VAL A 163 -9.99 7.87 -4.16
CA VAL A 163 -10.69 8.93 -4.91
C VAL A 163 -11.09 10.10 -4.02
N ALA A 164 -11.64 9.83 -2.84
CA ALA A 164 -12.01 10.87 -1.89
C ALA A 164 -10.81 11.72 -1.43
N TRP A 165 -9.61 11.13 -1.36
CA TRP A 165 -8.38 11.85 -1.02
C TRP A 165 -7.82 12.67 -2.18
N MET A 166 -8.13 12.33 -3.43
CA MET A 166 -7.62 13.06 -4.61
C MET A 166 -8.07 14.52 -4.65
N GLY A 167 -9.24 14.83 -4.08
CA GLY A 167 -9.75 16.19 -3.94
C GLY A 167 -9.19 16.97 -2.74
N SER A 168 -8.20 16.42 -2.04
CA SER A 168 -7.58 17.00 -0.84
C SER A 168 -6.11 17.32 -1.07
N LYS A 169 -5.36 17.61 0.01
CA LYS A 169 -3.91 17.85 -0.04
C LYS A 169 -3.06 16.58 -0.20
N ALA A 170 -3.68 15.40 -0.23
CA ALA A 170 -2.97 14.14 -0.36
C ALA A 170 -2.27 14.04 -1.73
N VAL A 171 -1.05 13.53 -1.74
CA VAL A 171 -0.30 13.25 -2.97
C VAL A 171 -0.56 11.81 -3.40
N ILE A 172 -1.06 11.64 -4.62
CA ILE A 172 -1.33 10.33 -5.19
C ILE A 172 -0.06 9.79 -5.85
N VAL A 173 0.30 8.56 -5.50
CA VAL A 173 1.45 7.85 -6.08
C VAL A 173 0.97 6.51 -6.63
N ARG A 174 1.39 6.14 -7.84
CA ARG A 174 1.06 4.82 -8.42
C ARG A 174 2.13 3.81 -8.06
N TYR A 175 1.71 2.61 -7.67
CA TYR A 175 2.58 1.47 -7.43
C TYR A 175 3.46 1.16 -8.65
N GLU A 176 2.88 1.25 -9.84
CA GLU A 176 3.52 0.97 -11.11
C GLU A 176 4.67 1.95 -11.38
N ASP A 177 4.53 3.23 -11.02
CA ASP A 177 5.62 4.21 -11.14
C ASP A 177 6.80 3.84 -10.24
N ILE A 178 6.54 3.36 -9.02
CA ILE A 178 7.62 2.87 -8.12
C ILE A 178 8.32 1.68 -8.79
N VAL A 179 7.57 0.67 -9.22
CA VAL A 179 8.13 -0.55 -9.80
C VAL A 179 8.88 -0.28 -11.10
N GLU A 180 8.39 0.61 -11.96
CA GLU A 180 9.07 0.97 -13.20
C GLU A 180 10.37 1.74 -12.95
N ASN A 181 10.43 2.60 -11.93
CA ASN A 181 11.66 3.30 -11.57
C ASN A 181 12.67 2.38 -10.85
N LEU A 182 12.21 1.36 -10.12
CA LEU A 182 13.09 0.33 -9.53
C LEU A 182 13.86 -0.49 -10.58
N LYS A 183 13.30 -0.66 -11.78
CA LYS A 183 13.97 -1.40 -12.87
C LYS A 183 15.20 -0.69 -13.43
N ASP A 184 15.30 0.63 -13.24
CA ASP A 184 16.41 1.45 -13.76
C ASP A 184 16.67 2.66 -12.85
N LEU A 185 17.27 2.39 -11.68
CA LEU A 185 17.67 3.41 -10.70
C LEU A 185 18.80 4.32 -11.21
N GLY A 186 19.49 3.95 -12.29
CA GLY A 186 20.51 4.78 -12.93
C GLY A 186 19.93 5.93 -13.75
N SER A 187 18.65 5.85 -14.13
CA SER A 187 18.01 6.85 -14.97
C SER A 187 17.72 8.18 -14.27
N ARG A 188 17.74 9.27 -15.05
CA ARG A 188 17.27 10.60 -14.60
C ARG A 188 15.78 10.59 -14.20
N ARG A 189 14.99 9.70 -14.81
CA ARG A 189 13.57 9.50 -14.49
C ARG A 189 13.40 8.96 -13.07
N ALA A 190 14.17 7.93 -12.69
CA ALA A 190 14.14 7.38 -11.34
C ALA A 190 14.61 8.40 -10.31
N GLU A 191 15.67 9.14 -10.60
CA GLU A 191 16.14 10.22 -9.73
C GLU A 191 15.08 11.29 -9.50
N ALA A 192 14.42 11.76 -10.57
CA ALA A 192 13.34 12.73 -10.47
C ALA A 192 12.13 12.18 -9.68
N PHE A 193 11.74 10.93 -9.93
CA PHE A 193 10.63 10.28 -9.24
C PHE A 193 10.88 10.15 -7.73
N PHE A 194 12.00 9.56 -7.33
CA PHE A 194 12.32 9.37 -5.92
C PHE A 194 12.65 10.71 -5.23
N GLY A 195 13.25 11.66 -5.95
CA GLY A 195 13.44 13.03 -5.48
C GLY A 195 12.11 13.70 -5.14
N GLN A 196 11.12 13.61 -6.02
CA GLN A 196 9.79 14.16 -5.78
C GLN A 196 9.08 13.43 -4.63
N LEU A 197 9.11 12.09 -4.61
CA LEU A 197 8.50 11.30 -3.54
C LEU A 197 9.04 11.67 -2.15
N LEU A 198 10.37 11.86 -2.03
CA LEU A 198 10.99 12.30 -0.78
C LEU A 198 10.60 13.75 -0.45
N ALA A 199 10.59 14.65 -1.44
CA ALA A 199 10.19 16.04 -1.24
C ALA A 199 8.75 16.18 -0.75
N ASP A 200 7.82 15.37 -1.28
CA ASP A 200 6.43 15.31 -0.82
C ASP A 200 6.35 14.85 0.64
N CYS A 201 7.29 14.00 1.08
CA CYS A 201 7.49 13.59 2.47
C CYS A 201 8.31 14.58 3.32
N GLY A 202 8.77 15.70 2.75
CA GLY A 202 9.58 16.70 3.47
C GLY A 202 11.05 16.28 3.67
N LEU A 203 11.56 15.42 2.80
CA LEU A 203 12.92 14.88 2.83
C LEU A 203 13.71 15.34 1.61
N ALA A 204 15.01 15.58 1.78
CA ALA A 204 15.93 15.78 0.66
C ALA A 204 16.38 14.43 0.07
N LEU A 205 16.76 14.42 -1.21
CA LEU A 205 17.36 13.26 -1.86
C LEU A 205 18.87 13.19 -1.51
N PRO A 206 19.34 12.18 -0.74
CA PRO A 206 20.75 12.05 -0.42
C PRO A 206 21.54 11.45 -1.61
N GLN A 207 22.87 11.60 -1.62
CA GLN A 207 23.70 11.09 -2.73
C GLN A 207 23.62 9.56 -2.89
N ASP A 208 23.44 8.83 -1.79
CA ASP A 208 23.34 7.37 -1.71
C ASP A 208 21.91 6.85 -1.88
N TRP A 209 20.98 7.67 -2.38
CA TRP A 209 19.55 7.33 -2.48
C TRP A 209 19.28 6.01 -3.21
N ARG A 210 20.06 5.69 -4.25
CA ARG A 210 19.88 4.44 -5.03
C ARG A 210 20.06 3.21 -4.15
N ALA A 211 21.12 3.19 -3.35
CA ALA A 211 21.42 2.08 -2.45
C ALA A 211 20.34 1.91 -1.36
N ARG A 212 19.76 3.02 -0.91
CA ARG A 212 18.63 3.02 0.04
C ARG A 212 17.37 2.45 -0.58
N VAL A 213 17.01 2.92 -1.78
CA VAL A 213 15.85 2.42 -2.52
C VAL A 213 15.98 0.93 -2.79
N GLU A 214 17.14 0.48 -3.30
CA GLU A 214 17.41 -0.93 -3.56
C GLU A 214 17.28 -1.78 -2.30
N ALA A 215 17.88 -1.32 -1.18
CA ALA A 215 17.81 -2.02 0.10
C ALA A 215 16.38 -2.16 0.63
N GLY A 216 15.58 -1.09 0.55
CA GLY A 216 14.20 -1.11 1.03
C GLY A 216 13.22 -1.81 0.08
N ALA A 217 13.58 -1.93 -1.21
CA ALA A 217 12.75 -2.58 -2.21
C ALA A 217 12.96 -4.10 -2.32
N ASP A 218 13.96 -4.66 -1.62
CA ASP A 218 14.27 -6.09 -1.68
C ASP A 218 13.04 -6.95 -1.29
N PRO A 219 12.50 -7.78 -2.21
CA PRO A 219 11.34 -8.62 -1.94
C PRO A 219 11.55 -9.61 -0.78
N ARG A 220 12.80 -9.98 -0.49
CA ARG A 220 13.16 -10.88 0.63
C ARG A 220 12.83 -10.27 1.99
N GLU A 221 12.72 -8.95 2.06
CA GLU A 221 12.40 -8.17 3.26
C GLU A 221 10.90 -7.79 3.33
N SER A 222 10.05 -8.40 2.50
CA SER A 222 8.61 -8.13 2.45
C SER A 222 7.76 -9.39 2.65
N ARG A 223 7.06 -9.46 3.79
CA ARG A 223 6.17 -10.60 4.13
C ARG A 223 5.07 -10.86 3.12
N THR A 224 4.62 -9.83 2.41
CA THR A 224 3.50 -9.97 1.46
C THR A 224 3.96 -9.77 0.02
N ALA A 225 5.26 -9.87 -0.25
CA ALA A 225 5.75 -10.02 -1.62
C ALA A 225 5.11 -11.28 -2.21
N ARG A 226 4.84 -11.25 -3.53
CA ARG A 226 4.14 -12.34 -4.20
C ARG A 226 4.89 -13.66 -4.04
N GLU A 227 6.22 -13.63 -4.08
CA GLU A 227 7.08 -14.81 -3.93
C GLU A 227 7.02 -15.42 -2.52
N ASN A 228 6.55 -14.66 -1.53
CA ASN A 228 6.51 -15.07 -0.13
C ASN A 228 5.11 -15.52 0.34
N LEU A 229 4.11 -15.57 -0.56
CA LEU A 229 2.76 -16.04 -0.23
C LEU A 229 2.60 -17.51 -0.63
N SER A 230 2.20 -18.35 0.33
CA SER A 230 1.74 -19.71 0.06
C SER A 230 0.29 -19.68 -0.40
N VAL A 231 0.06 -19.74 -1.71
CA VAL A 231 -1.29 -19.67 -2.30
C VAL A 231 -1.86 -21.06 -2.50
N THR A 232 -3.09 -21.27 -2.02
CA THR A 232 -3.80 -22.57 -2.09
C THR A 232 -4.38 -22.89 -3.48
N ALA A 233 -4.32 -21.96 -4.43
CA ALA A 233 -4.78 -22.12 -5.80
C ALA A 233 -4.00 -21.20 -6.76
N GLU A 234 -3.91 -21.58 -8.05
CA GLU A 234 -3.25 -20.75 -9.06
C GLU A 234 -4.12 -19.54 -9.40
N VAL A 235 -3.64 -18.34 -9.06
CA VAL A 235 -4.26 -17.07 -9.47
C VAL A 235 -3.63 -16.62 -10.79
N PRO A 236 -4.43 -16.28 -11.83
CA PRO A 236 -3.90 -15.89 -13.13
C PRO A 236 -2.97 -14.67 -13.04
N LYS A 237 -2.12 -14.53 -14.06
CA LYS A 237 -1.18 -13.40 -14.15
C LYS A 237 -1.86 -12.10 -14.58
N VAL A 238 -2.95 -12.20 -15.35
CA VAL A 238 -3.74 -11.08 -15.85
C VAL A 238 -5.23 -11.42 -15.76
N LEU A 239 -6.09 -10.41 -15.62
CA LEU A 239 -7.53 -10.60 -15.69
C LEU A 239 -7.97 -11.00 -17.11
N SER A 240 -8.95 -11.89 -17.19
CA SER A 240 -9.67 -12.19 -18.44
C SER A 240 -10.39 -10.94 -18.97
N GLU A 241 -10.72 -10.95 -20.26
CA GLU A 241 -11.47 -9.86 -20.88
C GLU A 241 -12.81 -9.61 -20.18
N THR A 242 -13.53 -10.68 -19.84
CA THR A 242 -14.80 -10.58 -19.09
C THR A 242 -14.60 -9.92 -17.73
N HIS A 243 -13.59 -10.32 -16.96
CA HIS A 243 -13.34 -9.69 -15.66
C HIS A 243 -12.97 -8.22 -15.78
N ARG A 244 -12.19 -7.83 -16.80
CA ARG A 244 -11.88 -6.42 -17.09
C ARG A 244 -13.16 -5.62 -17.39
N ARG A 245 -14.03 -6.14 -18.26
CA ARG A 245 -15.33 -5.54 -18.57
C ARG A 245 -16.22 -5.39 -17.34
N VAL A 246 -16.21 -6.35 -16.43
CA VAL A 246 -16.96 -6.26 -15.16
C VAL A 246 -16.38 -5.17 -14.26
N VAL A 247 -15.05 -5.06 -14.15
CA VAL A 247 -14.40 -3.96 -13.40
C VAL A 247 -14.81 -2.61 -13.98
N ASP A 248 -14.75 -2.44 -15.31
CA ASP A 248 -15.11 -1.19 -15.97
C ASP A 248 -16.60 -0.86 -15.85
N PHE A 249 -17.46 -1.88 -15.83
CA PHE A 249 -18.90 -1.70 -15.56
C PHE A 249 -19.18 -1.30 -14.11
N HIS A 250 -18.50 -1.94 -13.15
CA HIS A 250 -18.73 -1.74 -11.72
C HIS A 250 -18.11 -0.44 -11.19
N ALA A 251 -16.95 -0.05 -11.71
CA ALA A 251 -16.24 1.17 -11.36
C ALA A 251 -15.87 2.00 -12.62
N PRO A 252 -16.86 2.58 -13.32
CA PRO A 252 -16.63 3.28 -14.59
C PRO A 252 -15.64 4.44 -14.44
N GLY A 253 -14.66 4.51 -15.35
CA GLY A 253 -13.68 5.59 -15.41
C GLY A 253 -12.63 5.58 -14.28
N LEU A 254 -12.65 4.60 -13.37
CA LEU A 254 -11.71 4.57 -12.24
C LEU A 254 -10.25 4.46 -12.71
N ARG A 255 -9.97 3.61 -13.70
CA ARG A 255 -8.60 3.45 -14.23
C ARG A 255 -8.06 4.76 -14.80
N ASP A 256 -8.85 5.43 -15.64
CA ASP A 256 -8.50 6.71 -16.25
C ASP A 256 -8.30 7.80 -15.19
N LEU A 257 -9.18 7.85 -14.19
CA LEU A 257 -9.08 8.80 -13.07
C LEU A 257 -7.75 8.64 -12.31
N LEU A 258 -7.29 7.40 -12.14
CA LEU A 258 -6.01 7.09 -11.49
C LEU A 258 -4.80 7.20 -12.46
N GLY A 259 -5.03 7.60 -13.71
CA GLY A 259 -3.98 7.78 -14.72
C GLY A 259 -3.53 6.50 -15.43
N TYR A 260 -4.27 5.40 -15.31
CA TYR A 260 -4.03 4.19 -16.09
C TYR A 260 -4.69 4.30 -17.47
N ARG A 261 -4.15 3.58 -18.45
CA ARG A 261 -4.70 3.47 -19.81
C ARG A 261 -4.86 1.99 -20.17
#